data_AF-A0A660LX65-F1
#
_entry.id   AF-A0A660LX65-F1
#
_cell.length_a   1.000
_cell.length_b   1.000
_cell.length_c   1.000
_cell.angle_alpha   90.00
_cell.angle_beta   90.00
_cell.angle_gamma   90.00
#
_symmetry.space_group_name_H-M   'P 1'
#
loop_
_entity.id
_entity.type
_entity.pdbx_description
1 polymer ?
#
loop_
_entity_poly.entity_id
_entity_poly.type
_entity_poly.pdbx_seq_one_letter_code
_entity_poly.pdbx_strand_id
1 'polypeptide(L)'
;TGIVGLSETALLTLRMAWEAAREYNHDYLGTEHILYSVLRQSNARATALLREMGINVDLIISELEQSFEANRGEHGDIATEPRRRGGTRGGALSAFGVDLTARAAAGELDPMIGRDKELERMITILSRRTKNNPVLIGEPGVGKTAIVEGLAQRIVREDVPGHLLDRRVIMLDMAAMIAGTKYRGEFEDRLKKVIAEVKKQGNVILFIDELHLLVGAGASEGSMDAANILKPALARGELHMIGATTLDEYRKHIEKDTALERRFQTIIVKEPTAAQTITILKGLKSYYEKHHGVKINDEIIESAVYMSDRYVSDRFMPDKAIDVLDEAAARVRVKQGHRPSRQREYLKALKHLNERMDEAVAHEDYERAAMYKQRISQITKKLEAETAAQKGRRAIQLNYSDVAHAIAVMTNIPVDKIQASEAKMLRHLEKHLGKYVIGQREAITKVARAIRRSRSGVASSRRPIGSFVFMGPTGVGKTQLAKVLAREVFGSEEALIKIDMSEFGEKHNTSRLLGAPAGYVGYDDGGKLTDKVRRHPYSVILFDEIEKAHPDVFNLL
;
A
#
# COMPACT_ATOMS: atom_id res chain seq x y z
N THR A 1 52.52 -34.49 -13.12
CA THR A 1 51.22 -34.98 -13.63
C THR A 1 50.48 -33.77 -14.18
N GLY A 2 50.17 -33.76 -15.48
CA GLY A 2 49.69 -32.56 -16.19
C GLY A 2 48.37 -32.02 -15.63
N ILE A 3 48.25 -30.69 -15.53
CA ILE A 3 47.03 -30.01 -15.12
C ILE A 3 45.95 -30.28 -16.17
N VAL A 4 44.92 -31.03 -15.80
CA VAL A 4 43.79 -31.36 -16.66
C VAL A 4 42.87 -30.15 -16.73
N GLY A 5 43.17 -29.22 -17.64
CA GLY A 5 42.23 -28.17 -18.03
C GLY A 5 41.05 -28.76 -18.79
N LEU A 6 39.87 -28.13 -18.69
CA LEU A 6 38.72 -28.49 -19.51
C LEU A 6 39.09 -28.29 -20.99
N SER A 7 38.80 -29.29 -21.83
CA SER A 7 39.00 -29.18 -23.27
C SER A 7 38.13 -28.07 -23.85
N GLU A 8 38.52 -27.52 -25.00
CA GLU A 8 37.73 -26.51 -25.71
C GLU A 8 36.30 -26.98 -25.99
N THR A 9 36.12 -28.28 -26.24
CA THR A 9 34.81 -28.93 -26.38
C THR A 9 33.99 -28.88 -25.09
N ALA A 10 34.58 -29.14 -23.92
CA ALA A 10 33.88 -29.07 -22.65
C ALA A 10 33.47 -27.63 -22.29
N LEU A 11 34.32 -26.64 -22.63
CA LEU A 11 34.00 -25.22 -22.48
C LEU A 11 32.84 -24.81 -23.41
N LEU A 12 32.83 -25.30 -24.65
CA LEU A 12 31.73 -25.07 -25.58
C LEU A 12 30.41 -25.68 -25.08
N THR A 13 30.44 -26.90 -24.54
CA THR A 13 29.25 -27.55 -23.94
C THR A 13 28.68 -26.74 -22.78
N LEU A 14 29.53 -26.19 -21.90
CA LEU A 14 29.06 -25.36 -20.79
C LEU A 14 28.48 -24.02 -21.27
N ARG A 15 29.01 -23.43 -22.34
CA ARG A 15 28.42 -22.22 -22.94
C ARG A 15 27.05 -22.50 -23.56
N MET A 16 26.93 -23.56 -24.34
CA MET A 16 25.64 -23.97 -24.92
C MET A 16 24.61 -24.28 -23.83
N ALA A 17 25.05 -24.87 -22.73
CA ALA A 17 24.19 -25.18 -21.59
C ALA A 17 23.70 -23.89 -20.89
N TRP A 18 24.57 -22.88 -20.79
CA TRP A 18 24.19 -21.57 -20.27
C TRP A 18 23.22 -20.83 -21.21
N GLU A 19 23.43 -20.93 -22.51
CA GLU A 19 22.52 -20.37 -23.51
C GLU A 19 21.14 -21.03 -23.44
N ALA A 20 21.08 -22.36 -23.32
CA ALA A 20 19.83 -23.09 -23.13
C ALA A 20 19.12 -22.66 -21.83
N ALA A 21 19.84 -22.56 -20.70
CA ALA A 21 19.25 -22.07 -19.45
C ALA A 21 18.63 -20.67 -19.62
N ARG A 22 19.28 -19.76 -20.34
CA ARG A 22 18.74 -18.42 -20.61
C ARG A 22 17.55 -18.43 -21.56
N GLU A 23 17.57 -19.27 -22.60
CA GLU A 23 16.45 -19.41 -23.55
C GLU A 23 15.16 -19.84 -22.83
N TYR A 24 15.30 -20.70 -21.83
CA TYR A 24 14.19 -21.16 -20.99
C TYR A 24 13.95 -20.31 -19.72
N ASN A 25 14.61 -19.15 -19.55
CA ASN A 25 14.50 -18.26 -18.37
C ASN A 25 14.83 -18.93 -17.03
N HIS A 26 15.83 -19.82 -17.00
CA HIS A 26 16.36 -20.37 -15.75
C HIS A 26 17.56 -19.55 -15.26
N ASP A 27 17.53 -19.16 -13.98
CA ASP A 27 18.54 -18.29 -13.38
C ASP A 27 19.89 -18.99 -13.10
N TYR A 28 19.94 -20.32 -13.21
CA TYR A 28 21.13 -21.12 -12.93
C TYR A 28 21.32 -22.26 -13.94
N LEU A 29 22.58 -22.71 -14.05
CA LEU A 29 22.97 -23.85 -14.87
C LEU A 29 22.77 -25.17 -14.11
N GLY A 30 21.65 -25.84 -14.35
CA GLY A 30 21.42 -27.20 -13.84
C GLY A 30 22.07 -28.30 -14.70
N THR A 31 22.10 -29.53 -14.16
CA THR A 31 22.64 -30.73 -14.83
C THR A 31 21.91 -31.08 -16.12
N GLU A 32 20.62 -30.78 -16.16
CA GLU A 32 19.71 -30.98 -17.26
C GLU A 32 20.08 -30.13 -18.49
N HIS A 33 20.56 -28.90 -18.28
CA HIS A 33 21.06 -28.03 -19.35
C HIS A 33 22.38 -28.54 -19.94
N ILE A 34 23.25 -29.07 -19.07
CA ILE A 34 24.51 -29.68 -19.48
C ILE A 34 24.23 -30.92 -20.32
N LEU A 35 23.33 -31.80 -19.85
CA LEU A 35 22.90 -32.99 -20.59
C LEU A 35 22.27 -32.60 -21.94
N TYR A 36 21.35 -31.65 -21.96
CA TYR A 36 20.73 -31.13 -23.18
C TYR A 36 21.78 -30.66 -24.20
N SER A 37 22.80 -29.94 -23.73
CA SER A 37 23.87 -29.42 -24.59
C SER A 37 24.82 -30.50 -25.11
N VAL A 38 25.10 -31.53 -24.30
CA VAL A 38 25.85 -32.71 -24.76
C VAL A 38 25.10 -33.43 -25.88
N LEU A 39 23.78 -33.58 -25.75
CA LEU A 39 22.96 -34.30 -26.73
C LEU A 39 22.73 -33.51 -28.03
N ARG A 40 22.64 -32.17 -27.95
CA ARG A 40 22.41 -31.28 -29.10
C ARG A 40 23.66 -31.04 -29.94
N GLN A 41 24.85 -31.32 -29.41
CA GLN A 41 26.10 -31.22 -30.16
C GLN A 41 26.18 -32.34 -31.21
N SER A 42 26.21 -31.96 -32.48
CA SER A 42 26.26 -32.87 -33.64
C SER A 42 27.52 -33.74 -33.69
N ASN A 43 28.58 -33.41 -32.94
CA ASN A 43 29.85 -34.15 -32.86
C ASN A 43 30.12 -34.80 -31.49
N ALA A 44 29.12 -34.96 -30.63
CA ALA A 44 29.31 -35.56 -29.32
C ALA A 44 29.46 -37.09 -29.42
N ARG A 45 30.64 -37.60 -29.08
CA ARG A 45 30.92 -39.04 -28.84
C ARG A 45 29.91 -39.67 -27.88
N ALA A 46 29.32 -38.87 -26.99
CA ALA A 46 28.27 -39.25 -26.05
C ALA A 46 26.96 -39.68 -26.76
N THR A 47 26.53 -38.98 -27.81
CA THR A 47 25.32 -39.31 -28.56
C THR A 47 25.45 -40.64 -29.30
N ALA A 48 26.65 -40.93 -29.83
CA ALA A 48 26.94 -42.22 -30.45
C ALA A 48 26.92 -43.38 -29.43
N LEU A 49 27.57 -43.20 -28.28
CA LEU A 49 27.56 -44.19 -27.19
C LEU A 49 26.14 -44.49 -26.67
N LEU A 50 25.32 -43.46 -26.49
CA LEU A 50 23.93 -43.65 -26.03
C LEU A 50 23.10 -44.43 -27.05
N ARG A 51 23.30 -44.19 -28.35
CA ARG A 51 22.65 -44.97 -29.42
C ARG A 51 23.14 -46.42 -29.46
N GLU A 52 24.43 -46.67 -29.26
CA GLU A 52 24.98 -48.03 -29.14
C GLU A 52 24.42 -48.79 -27.92
N MET A 53 24.12 -48.06 -26.83
CA MET A 53 23.45 -48.61 -25.64
C MET A 53 21.93 -48.81 -25.83
N GLY A 54 21.39 -48.55 -27.03
CA GLY A 54 19.96 -48.71 -27.34
C GLY A 54 19.06 -47.62 -26.78
N ILE A 55 19.61 -46.48 -26.37
CA ILE A 55 18.86 -45.36 -25.81
C ILE A 55 18.40 -44.43 -26.93
N ASN A 56 17.11 -44.08 -26.94
CA ASN A 56 16.55 -43.12 -27.89
C ASN A 56 16.87 -41.69 -27.44
N VAL A 57 17.88 -41.08 -28.04
CA VAL A 57 18.33 -39.73 -27.73
C VAL A 57 17.26 -38.67 -28.01
N ASP A 58 16.49 -38.83 -29.09
CA ASP A 58 15.47 -37.85 -29.48
C ASP A 58 14.30 -37.82 -28.47
N LEU A 59 14.01 -38.97 -27.86
CA LEU A 59 13.04 -39.05 -26.76
C LEU A 59 13.54 -38.30 -25.52
N ILE A 60 14.82 -38.43 -25.15
CA ILE A 60 15.39 -37.74 -23.99
C ILE A 60 15.41 -36.22 -24.21
N ILE A 61 15.75 -35.77 -25.41
CA ILE A 61 15.74 -34.34 -25.75
C ILE A 61 14.32 -33.78 -25.59
N SER A 62 13.30 -34.47 -26.11
CA SER A 62 11.91 -33.99 -26.00
C SER A 62 11.38 -33.99 -24.56
N GLU A 63 11.77 -34.96 -23.73
CA GLU A 63 11.43 -34.99 -22.30
C GLU A 63 12.12 -33.86 -21.53
N LEU A 64 13.39 -33.54 -21.86
CA LEU A 64 14.11 -32.40 -21.27
C LEU A 64 13.47 -31.07 -21.65
N GLU A 65 13.09 -30.87 -22.91
CA GLU A 65 12.42 -29.64 -23.35
C GLU A 65 11.07 -29.44 -22.64
N GLN A 66 10.28 -30.50 -22.48
CA GLN A 66 9.05 -30.46 -21.69
C GLN A 66 9.31 -30.12 -20.22
N SER A 67 10.40 -30.64 -19.64
CA SER A 67 10.79 -30.32 -18.27
C SER A 67 11.20 -28.86 -18.10
N PHE A 68 11.85 -28.27 -19.11
CA PHE A 68 12.23 -26.85 -19.10
C PHE A 68 11.01 -25.94 -19.21
N GLU A 69 10.05 -26.31 -20.06
CA GLU A 69 8.80 -25.57 -20.18
C GLU A 69 7.93 -25.67 -18.92
N ALA A 70 7.95 -26.79 -18.22
CA ALA A 70 7.26 -26.94 -16.93
C ALA A 70 7.90 -26.08 -15.82
N ASN A 71 9.23 -25.97 -15.81
CA ASN A 71 9.98 -25.19 -14.81
C ASN A 71 9.99 -23.68 -15.05
N ARG A 72 9.62 -23.20 -16.26
CA ARG A 72 9.37 -21.77 -16.54
C ARG A 72 8.37 -21.11 -15.60
N GLY A 73 7.53 -21.90 -14.90
CA GLY A 73 6.50 -21.42 -13.99
C GLY A 73 6.89 -21.33 -12.51
N GLU A 74 8.09 -21.78 -12.09
CA GLU A 74 8.39 -22.02 -10.67
C GLU A 74 9.58 -21.26 -10.06
N HIS A 75 10.30 -20.38 -10.79
CA HIS A 75 11.46 -19.67 -10.21
C HIS A 75 11.26 -18.15 -10.15
N GLY A 76 10.66 -17.71 -9.04
CA GLY A 76 10.92 -16.43 -8.40
C GLY A 76 11.31 -16.69 -6.95
N ASP A 77 12.60 -16.47 -6.65
CA ASP A 77 13.24 -16.41 -5.32
C ASP A 77 13.12 -17.62 -4.37
N ILE A 78 14.22 -18.38 -4.25
CA ILE A 78 14.49 -19.19 -3.04
C ILE A 78 15.91 -18.90 -2.54
N ALA A 79 15.99 -18.13 -1.45
CA ALA A 79 17.12 -18.13 -0.53
C ALA A 79 17.10 -19.42 0.32
N THR A 80 18.29 -19.93 0.59
CA THR A 80 18.57 -21.25 1.15
C THR A 80 18.35 -21.28 2.67
N GLU A 81 17.43 -22.12 3.16
CA GLU A 81 17.43 -22.59 4.56
C GLU A 81 16.88 -24.04 4.69
N PRO A 82 17.27 -24.78 5.74
CA PRO A 82 17.32 -26.24 5.74
C PRO A 82 15.95 -26.89 6.02
N ARG A 83 15.73 -28.00 5.28
CA ARG A 83 14.56 -28.89 5.33
C ARG A 83 14.04 -29.15 6.75
N ARG A 84 12.85 -28.63 7.06
CA ARG A 84 11.92 -29.19 8.06
C ARG A 84 10.77 -29.94 7.37
N ARG A 85 10.33 -30.99 8.06
CA ARG A 85 9.52 -32.12 7.59
C ARG A 85 8.16 -31.72 6.99
N GLY A 86 7.83 -32.33 5.84
CA GLY A 86 6.48 -32.76 5.45
C GLY A 86 5.41 -31.68 5.29
N GLY A 87 5.36 -31.04 4.12
CA GLY A 87 4.23 -30.21 3.68
C GLY A 87 4.01 -30.41 2.17
N THR A 88 2.77 -30.64 1.79
CA THR A 88 2.28 -30.87 0.42
C THR A 88 2.84 -29.88 -0.62
N ARG A 89 3.22 -30.39 -1.81
CA ARG A 89 3.42 -29.59 -3.03
C ARG A 89 2.30 -28.55 -3.18
N GLY A 90 2.67 -27.31 -3.52
CA GLY A 90 1.83 -26.11 -3.41
C GLY A 90 0.42 -26.27 -3.95
N GLY A 91 -0.56 -26.01 -3.08
CA GLY A 91 -1.98 -25.97 -3.42
C GLY A 91 -2.39 -24.64 -4.06
N ALA A 92 -3.66 -24.53 -4.48
CA ALA A 92 -4.23 -23.28 -4.95
C ALA A 92 -4.19 -22.19 -3.85
N LEU A 93 -4.30 -22.58 -2.58
CA LEU A 93 -4.18 -21.65 -1.45
C LEU A 93 -2.78 -21.05 -1.29
N SER A 94 -1.71 -21.76 -1.66
CA SER A 94 -0.36 -21.17 -1.63
C SER A 94 -0.09 -20.25 -2.81
N ALA A 95 -0.79 -20.44 -3.94
CA ALA A 95 -0.62 -19.60 -5.11
C ALA A 95 -1.43 -18.29 -5.04
N PHE A 96 -2.62 -18.34 -4.44
CA PHE A 96 -3.57 -17.21 -4.41
C PHE A 96 -3.90 -16.70 -3.01
N GLY A 97 -3.30 -17.28 -1.98
CA GLY A 97 -3.60 -16.96 -0.58
C GLY A 97 -2.35 -16.54 0.19
N VAL A 98 -2.54 -15.61 1.13
CA VAL A 98 -1.55 -15.18 2.10
C VAL A 98 -1.95 -15.71 3.48
N ASP A 99 -1.12 -16.56 4.08
CA ASP A 99 -1.38 -17.12 5.41
C ASP A 99 -1.05 -16.09 6.50
N LEU A 100 -2.09 -15.44 7.05
CA LEU A 100 -1.95 -14.46 8.10
C LEU A 100 -1.54 -15.10 9.43
N THR A 101 -1.95 -16.35 9.68
CA THR A 101 -1.54 -17.09 10.89
C THR A 101 -0.04 -17.39 10.87
N ALA A 102 0.51 -17.76 9.71
CA ALA A 102 1.95 -17.95 9.53
C ALA A 102 2.74 -16.63 9.72
N ARG A 103 2.27 -15.53 9.13
CA ARG A 103 2.89 -14.20 9.33
C ARG A 103 2.82 -13.73 10.78
N ALA A 104 1.72 -14.02 11.48
CA ALA A 104 1.58 -13.74 12.90
C ALA A 104 2.60 -14.54 13.74
N ALA A 105 2.79 -15.82 13.43
CA ALA A 105 3.77 -16.68 14.10
C ALA A 105 5.22 -16.25 13.84
N ALA A 106 5.50 -15.70 12.65
CA ALA A 106 6.79 -15.10 12.31
C ALA A 106 7.02 -13.71 12.96
N GLY A 107 5.99 -13.11 13.56
CA GLY A 107 6.07 -11.77 14.15
C GLY A 107 6.13 -10.64 13.11
N GLU A 108 5.60 -10.88 11.92
CA GLU A 108 5.60 -9.93 10.80
C GLU A 108 4.37 -9.01 10.74
N LEU A 109 3.34 -9.32 11.55
CA LEU A 109 2.11 -8.53 11.60
C LEU A 109 2.23 -7.41 12.64
N ASP A 110 1.70 -6.24 12.29
CA ASP A 110 1.60 -5.11 13.21
C ASP A 110 0.65 -5.42 14.38
N PRO A 111 0.92 -4.89 15.58
CA PRO A 111 0.05 -5.11 16.73
C PRO A 111 -1.32 -4.45 16.53
N MET A 112 -2.40 -5.19 16.77
CA MET A 112 -3.75 -4.63 16.79
C MET A 112 -3.96 -3.78 18.06
N ILE A 113 -4.35 -2.51 17.90
CA ILE A 113 -4.53 -1.57 19.01
C ILE A 113 -5.96 -1.02 19.02
N GLY A 114 -6.65 -1.11 20.17
CA GLY A 114 -7.92 -0.40 20.41
C GLY A 114 -9.14 -0.94 19.65
N ARG A 115 -9.07 -2.18 19.11
CA ARG A 115 -10.14 -2.84 18.35
C ARG A 115 -10.63 -4.15 19.00
N ASP A 116 -10.45 -4.28 20.32
CA ASP A 116 -10.80 -5.51 21.05
C ASP A 116 -12.29 -5.84 20.99
N LYS A 117 -13.17 -4.84 20.98
CA LYS A 117 -14.63 -5.06 20.92
C LYS A 117 -15.06 -5.66 19.59
N GLU A 118 -14.53 -5.13 18.48
CA GLU A 118 -14.80 -5.65 17.15
C GLU A 118 -14.22 -7.05 16.96
N LEU A 119 -13.02 -7.31 17.49
CA LEU A 119 -12.39 -8.63 17.46
C LEU A 119 -13.16 -9.67 18.30
N GLU A 120 -13.55 -9.33 19.53
CA GLU A 120 -14.37 -10.20 20.39
C GLU A 120 -15.71 -10.52 19.73
N ARG A 121 -16.33 -9.52 19.08
CA ARG A 121 -17.55 -9.72 18.29
C ARG A 121 -17.31 -10.65 17.10
N MET A 122 -16.18 -10.53 16.41
CA MET A 122 -15.81 -11.40 15.29
C MET A 122 -15.65 -12.85 15.73
N ILE A 123 -14.90 -13.09 16.82
CA ILE A 123 -14.73 -14.42 17.42
C ILE A 123 -16.09 -15.00 17.80
N THR A 124 -16.92 -14.20 18.48
CA THR A 124 -18.29 -14.61 18.86
C THR A 124 -19.10 -15.05 17.65
N ILE A 125 -19.02 -14.33 16.52
CA ILE A 125 -19.73 -14.67 15.29
C ILE A 125 -19.20 -15.97 14.69
N LEU A 126 -17.88 -16.14 14.59
CA LEU A 126 -17.24 -17.36 14.06
C LEU A 126 -17.64 -18.60 14.86
N SER A 127 -17.90 -18.44 16.17
CA SER A 127 -18.35 -19.50 17.07
C SER A 127 -19.84 -19.84 16.99
N ARG A 128 -20.64 -19.12 16.18
CA ARG A 128 -22.08 -19.39 16.07
C ARG A 128 -22.37 -20.64 15.24
N ARG A 129 -23.50 -21.29 15.52
CA ARG A 129 -24.01 -22.40 14.68
C ARG A 129 -24.59 -21.93 13.34
N THR A 130 -25.18 -20.74 13.30
CA THR A 130 -25.76 -20.12 12.10
C THR A 130 -25.35 -18.65 12.03
N LYS A 131 -25.30 -18.09 10.81
CA LYS A 131 -24.76 -16.74 10.56
C LYS A 131 -23.35 -16.57 11.15
N ASN A 132 -22.49 -17.53 10.85
CA ASN A 132 -21.14 -17.65 11.41
C ASN A 132 -20.05 -17.04 10.53
N ASN A 133 -20.43 -16.28 9.51
CA ASN A 133 -19.50 -15.57 8.64
C ASN A 133 -19.57 -14.06 8.98
N PRO A 134 -18.57 -13.49 9.67
CA PRO A 134 -18.55 -12.06 9.96
C PRO A 134 -18.27 -11.24 8.70
N VAL A 135 -18.91 -10.06 8.60
CA VAL A 135 -18.61 -9.04 7.58
C VAL A 135 -18.29 -7.73 8.27
N LEU A 136 -17.05 -7.26 8.13
CA LEU A 136 -16.55 -5.98 8.60
C LEU A 136 -17.02 -4.88 7.64
N ILE A 137 -17.89 -3.99 8.12
CA ILE A 137 -18.43 -2.88 7.34
C ILE A 137 -17.84 -1.57 7.87
N GLY A 138 -17.13 -0.85 7.02
CA GLY A 138 -16.54 0.44 7.34
C GLY A 138 -15.90 1.09 6.12
N GLU A 139 -15.57 2.36 6.24
CA GLU A 139 -14.87 3.10 5.19
C GLU A 139 -13.46 2.54 4.94
N PRO A 140 -12.86 2.77 3.76
CA PRO A 140 -11.46 2.42 3.51
C PRO A 140 -10.53 3.11 4.51
N GLY A 141 -9.48 2.41 4.95
CA GLY A 141 -8.48 2.96 5.86
C GLY A 141 -8.83 2.95 7.36
N VAL A 142 -10.04 2.53 7.77
CA VAL A 142 -10.40 2.48 9.21
C VAL A 142 -9.74 1.32 9.99
N GLY A 143 -8.97 0.47 9.30
CA GLY A 143 -8.26 -0.68 9.88
C GLY A 143 -9.05 -1.98 9.92
N LYS A 144 -9.87 -2.29 8.89
CA LYS A 144 -10.63 -3.55 8.80
C LYS A 144 -9.70 -4.78 8.78
N THR A 145 -8.66 -4.74 7.94
CA THR A 145 -7.63 -5.79 7.82
C THR A 145 -6.89 -6.02 9.13
N ALA A 146 -6.55 -4.96 9.86
CA ALA A 146 -5.87 -5.04 11.16
C ALA A 146 -6.68 -5.83 12.22
N ILE A 147 -8.01 -5.83 12.16
CA ILE A 147 -8.85 -6.64 13.07
C ILE A 147 -8.70 -8.13 12.74
N VAL A 148 -8.60 -8.47 11.46
CA VAL A 148 -8.42 -9.86 10.99
C VAL A 148 -7.00 -10.36 11.30
N GLU A 149 -6.00 -9.50 11.12
CA GLU A 149 -4.63 -9.78 11.59
C GLU A 149 -4.58 -9.98 13.11
N GLY A 150 -5.35 -9.19 13.87
CA GLY A 150 -5.54 -9.38 15.31
C GLY A 150 -6.14 -10.74 15.68
N LEU A 151 -7.07 -11.27 14.87
CA LEU A 151 -7.57 -12.63 15.03
C LEU A 151 -6.45 -13.67 14.81
N ALA A 152 -5.65 -13.52 13.76
CA ALA A 152 -4.52 -14.41 13.50
C ALA A 152 -3.50 -14.39 14.66
N GLN A 153 -3.20 -13.22 15.20
CA GLN A 153 -2.34 -13.06 16.38
C GLN A 153 -2.92 -13.75 17.62
N ARG A 154 -4.24 -13.63 17.88
CA ARG A 154 -4.88 -14.32 19.02
C ARG A 154 -4.90 -15.83 18.87
N ILE A 155 -5.11 -16.34 17.65
CA ILE A 155 -5.02 -17.78 17.37
C ILE A 155 -3.62 -18.30 17.71
N VAL A 156 -2.57 -17.64 17.23
CA VAL A 156 -1.16 -18.02 17.51
C VAL A 156 -0.82 -17.95 19.00
N ARG A 157 -1.41 -17.00 19.74
CA ARG A 157 -1.23 -16.86 21.19
C ARG A 157 -2.14 -17.79 22.01
N GLU A 158 -2.92 -18.65 21.36
CA GLU A 158 -3.90 -19.54 21.99
C GLU A 158 -4.98 -18.78 22.80
N ASP A 159 -5.22 -17.51 22.48
CA ASP A 159 -6.21 -16.62 23.12
C ASP A 159 -7.54 -16.61 22.34
N VAL A 160 -8.05 -17.81 22.04
CA VAL A 160 -9.32 -18.02 21.35
C VAL A 160 -10.05 -19.25 21.90
N PRO A 161 -11.38 -19.38 21.73
CA PRO A 161 -12.09 -20.59 22.08
C PRO A 161 -11.51 -21.84 21.41
N GLY A 162 -11.57 -23.00 22.08
CA GLY A 162 -10.87 -24.22 21.66
C GLY A 162 -11.12 -24.68 20.21
N HIS A 163 -12.30 -24.42 19.64
CA HIS A 163 -12.63 -24.78 18.26
C HIS A 163 -11.96 -23.88 17.19
N LEU A 164 -11.30 -22.79 17.60
CA LEU A 164 -10.55 -21.88 16.74
C LEU A 164 -9.02 -22.01 16.87
N LEU A 165 -8.52 -22.77 17.85
CA LEU A 165 -7.07 -22.89 18.11
C LEU A 165 -6.29 -23.43 16.89
N ASP A 166 -6.81 -24.47 16.25
CA ASP A 166 -6.15 -25.11 15.09
C ASP A 166 -6.53 -24.50 13.73
N ARG A 167 -7.21 -23.34 13.75
CA ARG A 167 -7.68 -22.68 12.54
C ARG A 167 -6.57 -21.82 11.92
N ARG A 168 -6.51 -21.79 10.59
CA ARG A 168 -5.64 -20.88 9.84
C ARG A 168 -6.44 -19.79 9.19
N VAL A 169 -5.99 -18.55 9.30
CA VAL A 169 -6.59 -17.40 8.62
C VAL A 169 -5.83 -17.13 7.33
N ILE A 170 -6.47 -17.33 6.19
CA ILE A 170 -5.86 -17.14 4.87
C ILE A 170 -6.58 -16.00 4.16
N MET A 171 -5.84 -14.94 3.83
CA MET A 171 -6.33 -13.83 3.01
C MET A 171 -6.25 -14.21 1.53
N LEU A 172 -7.34 -14.01 0.79
CA LEU A 172 -7.37 -14.26 -0.65
C LEU A 172 -6.85 -13.03 -1.41
N ASP A 173 -5.84 -13.21 -2.26
CA ASP A 173 -5.35 -12.15 -3.15
C ASP A 173 -6.17 -12.13 -4.45
N MET A 174 -7.13 -11.20 -4.49
CA MET A 174 -7.99 -11.01 -5.65
C MET A 174 -7.22 -10.55 -6.90
N ALA A 175 -6.15 -9.76 -6.73
CA ALA A 175 -5.35 -9.29 -7.84
C ALA A 175 -4.58 -10.44 -8.48
N ALA A 176 -3.96 -11.30 -7.68
CA ALA A 176 -3.28 -12.52 -8.16
C ALA A 176 -4.25 -13.48 -8.87
N MET A 177 -5.50 -13.58 -8.39
CA MET A 177 -6.51 -14.42 -9.03
C MET A 177 -6.92 -13.92 -10.42
N ILE A 178 -7.03 -12.59 -10.60
CA ILE A 178 -7.38 -11.95 -11.87
C ILE A 178 -6.17 -11.93 -12.82
N ALA A 179 -4.95 -11.76 -12.28
CA ALA A 179 -3.72 -11.68 -13.04
C ALA A 179 -3.54 -12.91 -13.95
N GLY A 180 -3.26 -12.67 -15.23
CA GLY A 180 -3.07 -13.72 -16.22
C GLY A 180 -4.34 -14.51 -16.57
N THR A 181 -5.53 -14.07 -16.16
CA THR A 181 -6.79 -14.58 -16.73
C THR A 181 -7.21 -13.73 -17.92
N LYS A 182 -7.51 -14.37 -19.05
CA LYS A 182 -8.05 -13.70 -20.24
C LYS A 182 -9.58 -13.75 -20.26
N TYR A 183 -10.14 -14.77 -19.61
CA TYR A 183 -11.56 -15.05 -19.62
C TYR A 183 -12.09 -15.21 -18.19
N ARG A 184 -13.32 -14.76 -17.97
CA ARG A 184 -14.04 -14.89 -16.70
C ARG A 184 -14.09 -16.34 -16.17
N GLY A 185 -14.24 -17.33 -17.07
CA GLY A 185 -14.29 -18.74 -16.68
C GLY A 185 -13.01 -19.23 -16.00
N GLU A 186 -11.84 -18.72 -16.40
CA GLU A 186 -10.56 -19.09 -15.81
C GLU A 186 -10.46 -18.62 -14.35
N PHE A 187 -10.95 -17.41 -14.07
CA PHE A 187 -11.05 -16.88 -12.72
C PHE A 187 -12.01 -17.73 -11.86
N GLU A 188 -13.20 -18.05 -12.39
CA GLU A 188 -14.17 -18.89 -11.69
C GLU A 188 -13.59 -20.27 -11.36
N ASP A 189 -12.81 -20.86 -12.27
CA ASP A 189 -12.16 -22.16 -12.05
C ASP A 189 -11.03 -22.08 -11.02
N ARG A 190 -10.26 -20.98 -10.97
CA ARG A 190 -9.29 -20.72 -9.90
C ARG A 190 -10.00 -20.63 -8.54
N LEU A 191 -11.12 -19.90 -8.47
CA LEU A 191 -11.90 -19.77 -7.24
C LEU A 191 -12.49 -21.11 -6.78
N LYS A 192 -13.03 -21.91 -7.70
CA LYS A 192 -13.50 -23.27 -7.40
C LYS A 192 -12.40 -24.14 -6.80
N LYS A 193 -11.17 -24.08 -7.36
CA LYS A 193 -10.02 -24.82 -6.84
C LYS A 193 -9.67 -24.39 -5.41
N VAL A 194 -9.65 -23.09 -5.14
CA VAL A 194 -9.41 -22.54 -3.80
C VAL A 194 -10.48 -23.04 -2.81
N ILE A 195 -11.77 -22.92 -3.15
CA ILE A 195 -12.87 -23.36 -2.27
C ILE A 195 -12.83 -24.88 -2.02
N ALA A 196 -12.51 -25.67 -3.05
CA ALA A 196 -12.37 -27.12 -2.92
C ALA A 196 -11.23 -27.49 -1.95
N GLU A 197 -10.11 -26.76 -2.01
CA GLU A 197 -8.99 -26.95 -1.09
C GLU A 197 -9.33 -26.55 0.35
N VAL A 198 -9.99 -25.40 0.54
CA VAL A 198 -10.48 -24.94 1.85
C VAL A 198 -11.42 -25.98 2.48
N LYS A 199 -12.35 -26.52 1.67
CA LYS A 199 -13.27 -27.59 2.11
C LYS A 199 -12.52 -28.86 2.51
N LYS A 200 -11.50 -29.25 1.75
CA LYS A 200 -10.70 -30.46 2.02
C LYS A 200 -9.90 -30.35 3.32
N GLN A 201 -9.33 -29.18 3.60
CA GLN A 201 -8.53 -28.96 4.81
C GLN A 201 -9.42 -28.80 6.05
N GLY A 202 -10.59 -28.16 5.92
CA GLY A 202 -11.58 -28.05 6.99
C GLY A 202 -11.21 -27.14 8.16
N ASN A 203 -9.94 -26.75 8.30
CA ASN A 203 -9.42 -25.87 9.35
C ASN A 203 -9.06 -24.45 8.87
N VAL A 204 -9.50 -24.04 7.67
CA VAL A 204 -9.21 -22.71 7.13
C VAL A 204 -10.39 -21.76 7.37
N ILE A 205 -10.07 -20.52 7.74
CA ILE A 205 -10.95 -19.36 7.73
C ILE A 205 -10.46 -18.46 6.60
N LEU A 206 -11.31 -18.26 5.58
CA LEU A 206 -10.96 -17.47 4.41
C LEU A 206 -11.28 -15.98 4.65
N PHE A 207 -10.33 -15.08 4.47
CA PHE A 207 -10.55 -13.63 4.53
C PHE A 207 -10.58 -13.01 3.13
N ILE A 208 -11.58 -12.17 2.89
CA ILE A 208 -11.79 -11.45 1.62
C ILE A 208 -12.05 -9.97 1.94
N ASP A 209 -11.08 -9.10 1.66
CA ASP A 209 -11.13 -7.68 2.08
C ASP A 209 -12.15 -6.85 1.28
N GLU A 210 -12.35 -7.18 0.01
CA GLU A 210 -13.32 -6.52 -0.88
C GLU A 210 -14.38 -7.54 -1.31
N LEU A 211 -15.18 -7.99 -0.35
CA LEU A 211 -16.16 -9.07 -0.55
C LEU A 211 -17.13 -8.78 -1.71
N HIS A 212 -17.47 -7.51 -1.93
CA HIS A 212 -18.37 -7.10 -2.99
C HIS A 212 -17.86 -7.42 -4.40
N LEU A 213 -16.54 -7.53 -4.61
CA LEU A 213 -15.97 -7.91 -5.91
C LEU A 213 -16.39 -9.32 -6.35
N LEU A 214 -16.68 -10.20 -5.40
CA LEU A 214 -17.16 -11.56 -5.66
C LEU A 214 -18.69 -11.65 -5.79
N VAL A 215 -19.41 -10.65 -5.28
CA VAL A 215 -20.88 -10.64 -5.15
C VAL A 215 -21.52 -9.64 -6.13
N GLY A 216 -20.73 -9.07 -7.05
CA GLY A 216 -21.14 -8.05 -7.99
C GLY A 216 -22.27 -8.49 -8.92
N ALA A 217 -23.51 -8.17 -8.51
CA ALA A 217 -24.73 -8.37 -9.28
C ALA A 217 -24.79 -7.42 -10.50
N GLY A 218 -24.30 -7.89 -11.65
CA GLY A 218 -25.00 -7.79 -12.94
C GLY A 218 -25.38 -6.43 -13.53
N ALA A 219 -24.75 -5.30 -13.18
CA ALA A 219 -25.18 -3.98 -13.70
C ALA A 219 -24.13 -3.20 -14.52
N SER A 220 -22.94 -3.75 -14.79
CA SER A 220 -21.94 -3.13 -15.68
C SER A 220 -21.01 -4.20 -16.25
N GLU A 221 -20.50 -3.95 -17.47
CA GLU A 221 -19.63 -4.77 -18.35
C GLU A 221 -18.31 -5.31 -17.76
N GLY A 222 -18.30 -5.80 -16.52
CA GLY A 222 -17.08 -6.32 -15.87
C GLY A 222 -17.23 -6.92 -14.47
N SER A 223 -18.43 -6.93 -13.87
CA SER A 223 -18.59 -7.53 -12.53
C SER A 223 -18.64 -9.07 -12.60
N MET A 224 -17.71 -9.71 -11.89
CA MET A 224 -17.59 -11.17 -11.79
C MET A 224 -18.59 -11.69 -10.75
N ASP A 225 -19.71 -12.27 -11.18
CA ASP A 225 -20.67 -12.91 -10.27
C ASP A 225 -20.17 -14.29 -9.84
N ALA A 226 -19.30 -14.29 -8.82
CA ALA A 226 -18.78 -15.48 -8.16
C ALA A 226 -19.66 -15.93 -6.98
N ALA A 227 -20.75 -15.23 -6.68
CA ALA A 227 -21.64 -15.54 -5.56
C ALA A 227 -22.24 -16.95 -5.68
N ASN A 228 -22.51 -17.38 -6.91
CA ASN A 228 -23.06 -18.72 -7.19
C ASN A 228 -22.09 -19.86 -6.81
N ILE A 229 -20.78 -19.60 -6.78
CA ILE A 229 -19.76 -20.57 -6.35
C ILE A 229 -19.72 -20.65 -4.82
N LEU A 230 -19.87 -19.52 -4.14
CA LEU A 230 -19.79 -19.42 -2.67
C LEU A 230 -21.06 -19.92 -1.96
N LYS A 231 -22.24 -19.64 -2.53
CA LYS A 231 -23.56 -19.94 -1.93
C LYS A 231 -23.69 -21.40 -1.45
N PRO A 232 -23.36 -22.44 -2.23
CA PRO A 232 -23.51 -23.83 -1.78
C PRO A 232 -22.60 -24.17 -0.60
N ALA A 233 -21.36 -23.69 -0.60
CA ALA A 233 -20.38 -23.96 0.46
C ALA A 233 -20.75 -23.26 1.77
N LEU A 234 -21.22 -22.00 1.68
CA LEU A 234 -21.77 -21.25 2.81
C LEU A 234 -23.09 -21.85 3.32
N ALA A 235 -23.93 -22.35 2.40
CA ALA A 235 -25.21 -22.94 2.75
C ALA A 235 -25.06 -24.18 3.64
N ARG A 236 -24.05 -25.02 3.33
CA ARG A 236 -23.73 -26.26 4.04
C ARG A 236 -22.84 -26.07 5.27
N GLY A 237 -22.32 -24.86 5.52
CA GLY A 237 -21.39 -24.59 6.62
C GLY A 237 -20.00 -25.20 6.42
N GLU A 238 -19.66 -25.56 5.18
CA GLU A 238 -18.35 -26.13 4.81
C GLU A 238 -17.29 -25.04 4.63
N LEU A 239 -17.73 -23.81 4.36
CA LEU A 239 -16.87 -22.63 4.21
C LEU A 239 -17.10 -21.68 5.39
N HIS A 240 -16.02 -21.35 6.09
CA HIS A 240 -15.98 -20.28 7.09
C HIS A 240 -15.20 -19.11 6.49
N MET A 241 -15.80 -17.93 6.47
CA MET A 241 -15.16 -16.77 5.88
C MET A 241 -15.41 -15.49 6.67
N ILE A 242 -14.45 -14.57 6.56
CA ILE A 242 -14.51 -13.20 7.03
C ILE A 242 -14.54 -12.32 5.79
N GLY A 243 -15.54 -11.46 5.67
CA GLY A 243 -15.59 -10.45 4.60
C GLY A 243 -15.27 -9.06 5.15
N ALA A 244 -14.72 -8.20 4.32
CA ALA A 244 -14.79 -6.75 4.53
C ALA A 244 -15.41 -6.07 3.30
N THR A 245 -16.03 -4.91 3.51
CA THR A 245 -16.65 -4.10 2.44
C THR A 245 -17.01 -2.71 2.98
N THR A 246 -17.39 -1.78 2.12
CA THR A 246 -18.04 -0.52 2.53
C THR A 246 -19.54 -0.70 2.76
N LEU A 247 -20.18 0.25 3.43
CA LEU A 247 -21.61 0.23 3.70
C LEU A 247 -22.44 0.27 2.41
N ASP A 248 -22.01 1.08 1.45
CA ASP A 248 -22.72 1.27 0.18
C ASP A 248 -22.68 0.00 -0.68
N GLU A 249 -21.52 -0.65 -0.76
CA GLU A 249 -21.37 -1.92 -1.49
C GLU A 249 -22.14 -3.06 -0.81
N TYR A 250 -22.14 -3.11 0.53
CA TYR A 250 -22.91 -4.11 1.27
C TYR A 250 -24.40 -4.01 0.94
N ARG A 251 -24.95 -2.80 0.98
CA ARG A 251 -26.36 -2.53 0.64
C ARG A 251 -26.69 -2.84 -0.81
N LYS A 252 -25.78 -2.51 -1.73
CA LYS A 252 -25.99 -2.70 -3.17
C LYS A 252 -25.95 -4.17 -3.59
N HIS A 253 -25.01 -4.95 -3.04
CA HIS A 253 -24.68 -6.28 -3.57
C HIS A 253 -24.99 -7.44 -2.60
N ILE A 254 -24.79 -7.27 -1.30
CA ILE A 254 -24.87 -8.38 -0.33
C ILE A 254 -26.24 -8.43 0.35
N GLU A 255 -26.76 -7.29 0.82
CA GLU A 255 -28.02 -7.20 1.57
C GLU A 255 -29.24 -7.59 0.71
N LYS A 256 -29.18 -7.36 -0.61
CA LYS A 256 -30.23 -7.75 -1.54
C LYS A 256 -30.28 -9.25 -1.82
N ASP A 257 -29.19 -9.98 -1.58
CA ASP A 257 -29.11 -11.41 -1.83
C ASP A 257 -29.53 -12.21 -0.59
N THR A 258 -30.77 -12.72 -0.62
CA THR A 258 -31.35 -13.47 0.51
C THR A 258 -30.61 -14.75 0.88
N ALA A 259 -29.76 -15.31 0.00
CA ALA A 259 -28.97 -16.49 0.32
C ALA A 259 -27.73 -16.12 1.13
N LEU A 260 -27.04 -15.03 0.75
CA LEU A 260 -25.86 -14.53 1.44
C LEU A 260 -26.22 -13.84 2.76
N GLU A 261 -27.29 -13.04 2.79
CA GLU A 261 -27.76 -12.34 3.99
C GLU A 261 -28.06 -13.32 5.16
N ARG A 262 -28.51 -14.54 4.84
CA ARG A 262 -28.76 -15.59 5.84
C ARG A 262 -27.49 -16.26 6.38
N ARG A 263 -26.32 -15.98 5.81
CA ARG A 263 -25.03 -16.59 6.18
C ARG A 263 -24.05 -15.60 6.79
N PHE A 264 -24.20 -14.32 6.48
CA PHE A 264 -23.37 -13.26 7.02
C PHE A 264 -23.96 -12.61 8.27
N GLN A 265 -23.08 -12.09 9.12
CA GLN A 265 -23.41 -11.24 10.25
C GLN A 265 -22.49 -10.01 10.22
N THR A 266 -23.08 -8.82 10.29
CA THR A 266 -22.33 -7.56 10.17
C THR A 266 -21.66 -7.14 11.47
N ILE A 267 -20.50 -6.50 11.33
CA ILE A 267 -19.74 -5.81 12.38
C ILE A 267 -19.40 -4.41 11.84
N ILE A 268 -19.90 -3.36 12.49
CA ILE A 268 -19.65 -1.99 12.05
C ILE A 268 -18.31 -1.52 12.62
N VAL A 269 -17.36 -1.22 11.74
CA VAL A 269 -16.05 -0.66 12.07
C VAL A 269 -16.09 0.83 11.83
N LYS A 270 -16.14 1.60 12.91
CA LYS A 270 -16.18 3.07 12.84
C LYS A 270 -14.77 3.63 12.70
N GLU A 271 -14.68 4.80 12.06
CA GLU A 271 -13.48 5.64 12.12
C GLU A 271 -13.11 5.93 13.59
N PRO A 272 -11.85 5.70 14.00
CA PRO A 272 -11.42 5.99 15.35
C PRO A 272 -11.38 7.49 15.63
N THR A 273 -11.67 7.85 16.86
CA THR A 273 -11.53 9.24 17.34
C THR A 273 -10.06 9.65 17.37
N ALA A 274 -9.77 10.96 17.33
CA ALA A 274 -8.40 11.47 17.40
C ALA A 274 -7.59 10.88 18.59
N ALA A 275 -8.20 10.75 19.77
CA ALA A 275 -7.57 10.13 20.94
C ALA A 275 -7.25 8.63 20.75
N GLN A 276 -8.16 7.88 20.12
CA GLN A 276 -7.92 6.47 19.77
C GLN A 276 -6.81 6.37 18.71
N THR A 277 -6.83 7.23 17.69
CA THR A 277 -5.81 7.29 16.65
C THR A 277 -4.42 7.58 17.24
N ILE A 278 -4.30 8.53 18.17
CA ILE A 278 -3.03 8.77 18.88
C ILE A 278 -2.55 7.50 19.59
N THR A 279 -3.45 6.76 20.24
CA THR A 279 -3.11 5.50 20.91
C THR A 279 -2.62 4.44 19.93
N ILE A 280 -3.27 4.32 18.76
CA ILE A 280 -2.86 3.44 17.66
C ILE A 280 -1.44 3.80 17.18
N LEU A 281 -1.20 5.07 16.84
CA LEU A 281 0.12 5.49 16.36
C LEU A 281 1.21 5.32 17.43
N LYS A 282 0.90 5.54 18.72
CA LYS A 282 1.85 5.28 19.82
C LYS A 282 2.23 3.81 19.94
N GLY A 283 1.30 2.88 19.68
CA GLY A 283 1.62 1.45 19.68
C GLY A 283 2.39 1.00 18.43
N LEU A 284 2.18 1.66 17.28
CA LEU A 284 2.94 1.41 16.04
C LEU A 284 4.31 2.10 16.02
N LYS A 285 4.53 3.08 16.90
CA LYS A 285 5.74 3.91 17.00
C LYS A 285 7.03 3.10 16.90
N SER A 286 7.19 2.07 17.71
CA SER A 286 8.44 1.28 17.75
C SER A 286 8.75 0.58 16.43
N TYR A 287 7.71 0.19 15.69
CA TYR A 287 7.86 -0.45 14.39
C TYR A 287 8.39 0.54 13.35
N TYR A 288 7.78 1.72 13.25
CA TYR A 288 8.23 2.79 12.33
C TYR A 288 9.60 3.36 12.71
N GLU A 289 9.89 3.54 14.01
CA GLU A 289 11.21 3.97 14.47
C GLU A 289 12.31 2.98 14.03
N LYS A 290 12.06 1.67 14.18
CA LYS A 290 13.00 0.62 13.78
C LYS A 290 13.15 0.55 12.25
N HIS A 291 12.05 0.60 11.52
CA HIS A 291 12.04 0.52 10.05
C HIS A 291 12.80 1.70 9.42
N HIS A 292 12.49 2.91 9.85
CA HIS A 292 13.05 4.13 9.26
C HIS A 292 14.36 4.58 9.90
N GLY A 293 14.70 4.11 11.11
CA GLY A 293 15.88 4.55 11.84
C GLY A 293 15.75 5.98 12.37
N VAL A 294 14.52 6.40 12.68
CA VAL A 294 14.19 7.72 13.22
C VAL A 294 13.64 7.58 14.63
N LYS A 295 13.64 8.68 15.38
CA LYS A 295 12.99 8.79 16.69
C LYS A 295 11.78 9.70 16.56
N ILE A 296 10.62 9.19 16.96
CA ILE A 296 9.33 9.87 16.86
C ILE A 296 8.94 10.31 18.26
N ASN A 297 8.85 11.62 18.50
CA ASN A 297 8.36 12.12 19.80
C ASN A 297 6.83 12.03 19.85
N ASP A 298 6.26 11.89 21.05
CA ASP A 298 4.81 11.76 21.21
C ASP A 298 4.05 13.00 20.72
N GLU A 299 4.62 14.19 20.91
CA GLU A 299 4.09 15.46 20.37
C GLU A 299 3.98 15.47 18.84
N ILE A 300 4.85 14.72 18.16
CA ILE A 300 4.85 14.59 16.70
C ILE A 300 3.71 13.69 16.25
N ILE A 301 3.41 12.63 16.99
CA ILE A 301 2.25 11.77 16.75
C ILE A 301 0.97 12.59 16.90
N GLU A 302 0.84 13.35 17.99
CA GLU A 302 -0.31 14.22 18.22
C GLU A 302 -0.47 15.26 17.12
N SER A 303 0.65 15.86 16.68
CA SER A 303 0.67 16.80 15.55
C SER A 303 0.24 16.13 14.24
N ALA A 304 0.75 14.93 13.94
CA ALA A 304 0.37 14.19 12.75
C ALA A 304 -1.14 13.91 12.72
N VAL A 305 -1.71 13.42 13.82
CA VAL A 305 -3.16 13.18 13.91
C VAL A 305 -3.96 14.46 13.73
N TYR A 306 -3.60 15.55 14.43
CA TYR A 306 -4.31 16.82 14.33
C TYR A 306 -4.24 17.42 12.92
N MET A 307 -3.07 17.40 12.30
CA MET A 307 -2.87 17.98 10.98
C MET A 307 -3.49 17.11 9.88
N SER A 308 -3.41 15.78 9.98
CA SER A 308 -4.09 14.88 9.05
C SER A 308 -5.62 15.02 9.14
N ASP A 309 -6.20 15.16 10.34
CA ASP A 309 -7.64 15.41 10.48
C ASP A 309 -8.08 16.72 9.81
N ARG A 310 -7.24 17.74 9.92
CA ARG A 310 -7.55 19.09 9.45
C ARG A 310 -7.33 19.29 7.95
N TYR A 311 -6.27 18.70 7.38
CA TYR A 311 -5.82 18.99 6.02
C TYR A 311 -6.05 17.82 5.05
N VAL A 312 -6.19 16.58 5.54
CA VAL A 312 -6.45 15.38 4.72
C VAL A 312 -7.90 14.94 4.96
N SER A 313 -8.83 15.51 4.20
CA SER A 313 -10.28 15.34 4.41
C SER A 313 -10.94 14.23 3.58
N ASP A 314 -10.26 13.77 2.52
CA ASP A 314 -10.72 12.74 1.58
C ASP A 314 -10.46 11.31 2.06
N ARG A 315 -9.72 11.15 3.16
CA ARG A 315 -9.35 9.88 3.76
C ARG A 315 -9.77 9.81 5.22
N PHE A 316 -9.83 8.59 5.75
CA PHE A 316 -10.29 8.30 7.11
C PHE A 316 -9.12 7.93 8.03
N MET A 317 -9.30 8.15 9.33
CA MET A 317 -8.37 7.65 10.36
C MET A 317 -8.46 6.12 10.53
N PRO A 318 -7.39 5.43 10.96
CA PRO A 318 -6.06 5.98 11.27
C PRO A 318 -5.12 6.08 10.05
N ASP A 319 -5.50 5.52 8.90
CA ASP A 319 -4.70 5.42 7.66
C ASP A 319 -4.02 6.74 7.27
N LYS A 320 -4.79 7.83 7.15
CA LYS A 320 -4.24 9.14 6.78
C LYS A 320 -3.20 9.71 7.77
N ALA A 321 -3.23 9.33 9.04
CA ALA A 321 -2.25 9.77 10.02
C ALA A 321 -1.00 8.89 9.99
N ILE A 322 -1.17 7.59 9.73
CA ILE A 322 -0.09 6.65 9.53
C ILE A 322 0.72 7.05 8.28
N ASP A 323 0.06 7.26 7.15
CA ASP A 323 0.71 7.65 5.89
C ASP A 323 1.52 8.94 6.04
N VAL A 324 0.97 9.95 6.73
CA VAL A 324 1.67 11.22 6.98
C VAL A 324 2.93 11.01 7.84
N LEU A 325 2.85 10.15 8.85
CA LEU A 325 4.00 9.86 9.72
C LEU A 325 5.07 9.05 8.96
N ASP A 326 4.63 8.09 8.14
CA ASP A 326 5.49 7.23 7.33
C ASP A 326 6.26 8.04 6.28
N GLU A 327 5.55 8.88 5.51
CA GLU A 327 6.13 9.79 4.52
C GLU A 327 7.13 10.77 5.16
N ALA A 328 6.78 11.34 6.32
CA ALA A 328 7.68 12.22 7.05
C ALA A 328 8.96 11.49 7.50
N ALA A 329 8.83 10.25 8.01
CA ALA A 329 9.97 9.44 8.44
C ALA A 329 10.86 9.02 7.26
N ALA A 330 10.26 8.56 6.17
CA ALA A 330 10.95 8.16 4.94
C ALA A 330 11.73 9.34 4.35
N ARG A 331 11.11 10.52 4.26
CA ARG A 331 11.74 11.73 3.72
C ARG A 331 12.95 12.18 4.53
N VAL A 332 12.85 12.18 5.86
CA VAL A 332 13.96 12.55 6.75
C VAL A 332 15.16 11.63 6.53
N ARG A 333 14.90 10.33 6.33
CA ARG A 333 15.94 9.34 5.99
C ARG A 333 16.57 9.63 4.61
N VAL A 334 15.76 9.93 3.60
CA VAL A 334 16.26 10.26 2.24
C VAL A 334 17.14 11.51 2.25
N LYS A 335 16.73 12.58 2.95
CA LYS A 335 17.48 13.85 3.03
C LYS A 335 18.87 13.72 3.63
N GLN A 336 19.11 12.77 4.54
CA GLN A 336 20.45 12.56 5.09
C GLN A 336 21.43 11.97 4.07
N GLY A 337 20.93 11.49 2.92
CA GLY A 337 21.74 11.02 1.81
C GLY A 337 22.36 9.65 2.11
N HIS A 338 22.21 8.74 1.15
CA HIS A 338 23.02 7.54 1.09
C HIS A 338 24.44 7.93 0.66
N ARG A 339 25.30 8.36 1.59
CA ARG A 339 26.73 8.09 1.39
C ARG A 339 26.88 6.56 1.51
N PRO A 340 27.54 5.87 0.56
CA PRO A 340 27.91 4.48 0.77
C PRO A 340 28.56 4.39 2.15
N SER A 341 27.96 3.63 3.07
CA SER A 341 28.52 3.53 4.40
C SER A 341 29.93 2.96 4.24
N ARG A 342 30.92 3.54 4.91
CA ARG A 342 32.28 2.94 5.00
C ARG A 342 32.21 1.46 5.37
N GLN A 343 31.17 1.06 6.12
CA GLN A 343 30.82 -0.32 6.39
C GLN A 343 30.57 -1.17 5.14
N ARG A 344 29.81 -0.69 4.14
CA ARG A 344 29.57 -1.42 2.90
C ARG A 344 30.86 -1.57 2.08
N GLU A 345 31.74 -0.58 2.11
CA GLU A 345 33.08 -0.68 1.51
C GLU A 345 33.94 -1.72 2.24
N TYR A 346 33.93 -1.72 3.58
CA TYR A 346 34.63 -2.73 4.37
C TYR A 346 34.08 -4.15 4.18
N LEU A 347 32.76 -4.33 4.10
CA LEU A 347 32.15 -5.65 3.83
C LEU A 347 32.52 -6.18 2.44
N LYS A 348 32.50 -5.31 1.41
CA LYS A 348 32.99 -5.68 0.07
C LYS A 348 34.47 -6.04 0.08
N ALA A 349 35.29 -5.24 0.78
CA ALA A 349 36.72 -5.50 0.91
C ALA A 349 37.01 -6.80 1.66
N LEU A 350 36.25 -7.12 2.71
CA LEU A 350 36.36 -8.38 3.44
C LEU A 350 35.99 -9.58 2.57
N LYS A 351 34.88 -9.50 1.82
CA LYS A 351 34.49 -10.56 0.89
C LYS A 351 35.60 -10.87 -0.11
N HIS A 352 36.11 -9.83 -0.77
CA HIS A 352 37.19 -9.97 -1.76
C HIS A 352 38.53 -10.43 -1.14
N LEU A 353 38.86 -10.00 0.10
CA LEU A 353 40.06 -10.47 0.78
C LEU A 353 39.95 -11.93 1.24
N ASN A 354 38.75 -12.39 1.63
CA ASN A 354 38.51 -13.79 1.97
C ASN A 354 38.66 -14.67 0.73
N GLU A 355 38.06 -14.28 -0.40
CA GLU A 355 38.20 -14.99 -1.68
C GLU A 355 39.68 -15.12 -2.08
N ARG A 356 40.46 -14.04 -1.99
CA ARG A 356 41.91 -14.06 -2.28
C ARG A 356 42.73 -14.88 -1.28
N MET A 357 42.30 -14.95 -0.02
CA MET A 357 42.95 -15.77 0.99
C MET A 357 42.72 -17.24 0.68
N ASP A 358 41.49 -17.64 0.35
CA ASP A 358 41.13 -19.01 0.01
C ASP A 358 41.86 -19.46 -1.27
N GLU A 359 41.99 -18.59 -2.28
CA GLU A 359 42.81 -18.82 -3.47
C GLU A 359 44.30 -19.02 -3.13
N ALA A 360 44.88 -18.16 -2.29
CA ALA A 360 46.29 -18.28 -1.89
C ALA A 360 46.56 -19.56 -1.10
N VAL A 361 45.62 -20.00 -0.25
CA VAL A 361 45.70 -21.28 0.47
C VAL A 361 45.60 -22.46 -0.50
N ALA A 362 44.71 -22.40 -1.49
CA ALA A 362 44.57 -23.44 -2.51
C ALA A 362 45.82 -23.61 -3.38
N HIS A 363 46.60 -22.53 -3.56
CA HIS A 363 47.87 -22.53 -4.28
C HIS A 363 49.11 -22.74 -3.38
N GLU A 364 48.92 -23.09 -2.10
CA GLU A 364 50.00 -23.28 -1.12
C GLU A 364 50.91 -22.04 -0.93
N ASP A 365 50.42 -20.86 -1.31
CA ASP A 365 51.09 -19.57 -1.13
C ASP A 365 50.79 -19.03 0.29
N TYR A 366 51.39 -19.69 1.28
CA TYR A 366 51.16 -19.39 2.70
C TYR A 366 51.59 -17.97 3.09
N GLU A 367 52.56 -17.39 2.39
CA GLU A 367 53.04 -16.04 2.65
C GLU A 367 51.99 -14.98 2.26
N ARG A 368 51.38 -15.10 1.07
CA ARG A 368 50.26 -14.24 0.68
C ARG A 368 49.01 -14.49 1.52
N ALA A 369 48.72 -15.74 1.86
CA ALA A 369 47.60 -16.07 2.75
C ALA A 369 47.74 -15.40 4.12
N ALA A 370 48.95 -15.38 4.70
CA ALA A 370 49.23 -14.67 5.94
C ALA A 370 49.03 -13.15 5.82
N MET A 371 49.46 -12.54 4.71
CA MET A 371 49.22 -11.11 4.44
C MET A 371 47.72 -10.78 4.32
N TYR A 372 46.94 -11.59 3.59
CA TYR A 372 45.50 -11.38 3.48
C TYR A 372 44.79 -11.54 4.82
N LYS A 373 45.16 -12.54 5.64
CA LYS A 373 44.64 -12.72 6.99
C LYS A 373 44.91 -11.52 7.90
N GLN A 374 46.10 -10.94 7.82
CA GLN A 374 46.44 -9.72 8.55
C GLN A 374 45.58 -8.53 8.08
N ARG A 375 45.37 -8.39 6.77
CA ARG A 375 44.55 -7.31 6.19
C ARG A 375 43.06 -7.47 6.53
N ILE A 376 42.55 -8.70 6.53
CA ILE A 376 41.21 -9.05 7.00
C ILE A 376 41.06 -8.58 8.45
N SER A 377 41.97 -8.97 9.35
CA SER A 377 41.94 -8.53 10.75
C SER A 377 41.93 -7.00 10.90
N GLN A 378 42.71 -6.27 10.10
CA GLN A 378 42.71 -4.81 10.09
C GLN A 378 41.38 -4.20 9.62
N ILE A 379 40.78 -4.74 8.56
CA ILE A 379 39.49 -4.25 8.04
C ILE A 379 38.35 -4.62 9.00
N THR A 380 38.36 -5.80 9.60
CA THR A 380 37.38 -6.20 10.62
C THR A 380 37.42 -5.25 11.81
N LYS A 381 38.61 -4.89 12.33
CA LYS A 381 38.74 -3.87 13.39
C LYS A 381 38.21 -2.50 12.97
N LYS A 382 38.43 -2.08 11.72
CA LYS A 382 37.87 -0.83 11.18
C LYS A 382 36.34 -0.89 11.05
N LEU A 383 35.80 -2.04 10.65
CA LEU A 383 34.36 -2.28 10.56
C LEU A 383 33.70 -2.26 11.95
N GLU A 384 34.33 -2.89 12.94
CA GLU A 384 33.90 -2.85 14.35
C GLU A 384 33.92 -1.43 14.92
N ALA A 385 34.98 -0.65 14.64
CA ALA A 385 35.06 0.75 15.05
C ALA A 385 33.99 1.62 14.37
N GLU A 386 33.75 1.43 13.07
CA GLU A 386 32.74 2.17 12.31
C GLU A 386 31.31 1.77 12.71
N THR A 387 31.06 0.50 13.07
CA THR A 387 29.77 0.04 13.62
C THR A 387 29.53 0.55 15.02
N ALA A 388 30.55 0.59 15.88
CA ALA A 388 30.45 1.23 17.20
C ALA A 388 30.20 2.74 17.09
N ALA A 389 30.89 3.43 16.18
CA ALA A 389 30.68 4.86 15.91
C ALA A 389 29.28 5.17 15.36
N GLN A 390 28.72 4.29 14.51
CA GLN A 390 27.33 4.41 14.06
C GLN A 390 26.30 4.14 15.16
N LYS A 391 26.53 3.17 16.06
CA LYS A 391 25.68 2.96 17.23
C LYS A 391 25.62 4.19 18.15
N GLY A 392 26.65 5.04 18.12
CA GLY A 392 26.69 6.33 18.83
C GLY A 392 26.08 7.52 18.08
N ARG A 393 25.71 7.38 16.79
CA ARG A 393 24.99 8.46 16.07
C ARG A 393 23.59 8.57 16.62
N ARG A 394 23.21 9.77 17.06
CA ARG A 394 21.84 10.07 17.50
C ARG A 394 20.86 9.74 16.37
N ALA A 395 19.86 8.93 16.68
CA ALA A 395 18.73 8.69 15.78
C ALA A 395 18.13 10.03 15.35
N ILE A 396 17.77 10.12 14.07
CA ILE A 396 17.23 11.36 13.52
C ILE A 396 15.89 11.62 14.18
N GLN A 397 15.74 12.77 14.82
CA GLN A 397 14.46 13.13 15.45
C GLN A 397 13.55 13.72 14.39
N LEU A 398 12.33 13.20 14.35
CA LEU A 398 11.28 13.72 13.48
C LEU A 398 10.75 15.00 14.10
N ASN A 399 10.66 16.07 13.31
CA ASN A 399 10.20 17.37 13.77
C ASN A 399 8.85 17.73 13.16
N TYR A 400 8.18 18.72 13.75
CA TYR A 400 6.90 19.23 13.25
C TYR A 400 6.96 19.65 11.77
N SER A 401 8.07 20.27 11.35
CA SER A 401 8.28 20.69 9.96
C SER A 401 8.30 19.53 8.97
N ASP A 402 8.67 18.33 9.41
CA ASP A 402 8.72 17.15 8.55
C ASP A 402 7.30 16.62 8.29
N VAL A 403 6.47 16.56 9.34
CA VAL A 403 5.02 16.25 9.26
C VAL A 403 4.30 17.27 8.39
N ALA A 404 4.53 18.57 8.63
CA ALA A 404 3.91 19.65 7.86
C ALA A 404 4.23 19.52 6.36
N HIS A 405 5.48 19.18 6.03
CA HIS A 405 5.86 19.02 4.64
C HIS A 405 5.31 17.73 4.03
N ALA A 406 5.24 16.63 4.78
CA ALA A 406 4.61 15.39 4.30
C ALA A 406 3.16 15.66 3.88
N ILE A 407 2.40 16.36 4.74
CA ILE A 407 1.03 16.80 4.40
C ILE A 407 1.04 17.72 3.18
N ALA A 408 2.00 18.63 3.07
CA ALA A 408 2.06 19.53 1.94
C ALA A 408 2.28 18.82 0.60
N VAL A 409 3.11 17.78 0.60
CA VAL A 409 3.32 16.93 -0.58
C VAL A 409 2.07 16.10 -0.89
N MET A 410 1.44 15.50 0.13
CA MET A 410 0.26 14.65 -0.06
C MET A 410 -0.97 15.42 -0.53
N THR A 411 -1.17 16.65 -0.05
CA THR A 411 -2.41 17.42 -0.25
C THR A 411 -2.25 18.60 -1.21
N ASN A 412 -1.02 18.92 -1.62
CA ASN A 412 -0.67 20.20 -2.27
C ASN A 412 -1.03 21.46 -1.45
N ILE A 413 -1.29 21.30 -0.14
CA ILE A 413 -1.58 22.43 0.76
C ILE A 413 -0.25 22.88 1.39
N PRO A 414 0.17 24.15 1.28
CA PRO A 414 1.47 24.60 1.81
C PRO A 414 1.45 24.72 3.34
N VAL A 415 1.52 23.58 4.05
CA VAL A 415 1.44 23.49 5.51
C VAL A 415 2.75 23.84 6.22
N ASP A 416 3.87 23.75 5.51
CA ASP A 416 5.21 24.10 5.99
C ASP A 416 5.39 25.59 6.33
N LYS A 417 4.62 26.48 5.71
CA LYS A 417 4.68 27.94 5.93
C LYS A 417 3.82 28.45 7.12
N ILE A 418 3.14 27.55 7.85
CA ILE A 418 1.90 27.85 8.59
C ILE A 418 2.03 28.33 10.05
N GLN A 419 3.20 28.33 10.71
CA GLN A 419 3.21 28.67 12.15
C GLN A 419 3.94 29.96 12.55
N ALA A 420 5.25 30.07 12.41
CA ALA A 420 5.95 31.26 12.94
C ALA A 420 5.75 32.51 12.06
N SER A 421 5.86 32.36 10.73
CA SER A 421 5.62 33.42 9.74
C SER A 421 4.13 33.73 9.59
N GLU A 422 3.26 32.72 9.59
CA GLU A 422 1.83 32.92 9.41
C GLU A 422 1.20 33.62 10.62
N ALA A 423 1.54 33.28 11.86
CA ALA A 423 1.01 33.99 13.02
C ALA A 423 1.40 35.49 13.03
N LYS A 424 2.59 35.83 12.52
CA LYS A 424 3.01 37.22 12.31
C LYS A 424 2.26 37.87 11.14
N MET A 425 2.09 37.17 10.03
CA MET A 425 1.32 37.63 8.87
C MET A 425 -0.15 37.87 9.23
N LEU A 426 -0.80 36.92 9.90
CA LEU A 426 -2.20 36.98 10.37
C LEU A 426 -2.44 38.15 11.31
N ARG A 427 -1.48 38.45 12.22
CA ARG A 427 -1.54 39.63 13.09
C ARG A 427 -1.52 40.96 12.32
N HIS A 428 -0.95 40.97 11.13
CA HIS A 428 -0.82 42.15 10.27
C HIS A 428 -1.58 42.00 8.95
N LEU A 429 -2.54 41.08 8.87
CA LEU A 429 -3.18 40.70 7.61
C LEU A 429 -3.95 41.86 6.99
N GLU A 430 -4.63 42.67 7.80
CA GLU A 430 -5.33 43.87 7.32
C GLU A 430 -4.37 44.87 6.69
N LYS A 431 -3.21 45.10 7.32
CA LYS A 431 -2.18 46.00 6.81
C LYS A 431 -1.56 45.45 5.53
N HIS A 432 -1.39 44.13 5.45
CA HIS A 432 -0.81 43.46 4.28
C HIS A 432 -1.75 43.51 3.07
N LEU A 433 -3.02 43.13 3.24
CA LEU A 433 -4.05 43.22 2.20
C LEU A 433 -4.29 44.67 1.76
N GLY A 434 -4.24 45.61 2.70
CA GLY A 434 -4.40 47.05 2.44
C GLY A 434 -3.32 47.68 1.55
N LYS A 435 -2.18 46.99 1.32
CA LYS A 435 -1.18 47.44 0.33
C LYS A 435 -1.65 47.27 -1.12
N TYR A 436 -2.53 46.30 -1.36
CA TYR A 436 -2.98 45.91 -2.70
C TYR A 436 -4.43 46.30 -2.96
N VAL A 437 -5.26 46.39 -1.92
CA VAL A 437 -6.67 46.77 -2.01
C VAL A 437 -6.87 48.10 -1.28
N ILE A 438 -6.99 49.16 -2.05
CA ILE A 438 -7.09 50.54 -1.55
C ILE A 438 -8.56 50.92 -1.36
N GLY A 439 -8.88 51.63 -0.27
CA GLY A 439 -10.23 52.17 -0.02
C GLY A 439 -11.25 51.19 0.57
N GLN A 440 -10.98 49.88 0.60
CA GLN A 440 -11.92 48.84 1.06
C GLN A 440 -11.64 48.31 2.48
N ARG A 441 -11.36 49.20 3.44
CA ARG A 441 -10.90 48.81 4.79
C ARG A 441 -11.90 47.93 5.54
N GLU A 442 -13.20 48.17 5.39
CA GLU A 442 -14.25 47.38 6.04
C GLU A 442 -14.23 45.92 5.56
N ALA A 443 -14.24 45.72 4.24
CA ALA A 443 -14.20 44.39 3.62
C ALA A 443 -12.94 43.63 4.05
N ILE A 444 -11.77 44.27 3.99
CA ILE A 444 -10.49 43.70 4.42
C ILE A 444 -10.54 43.25 5.89
N THR A 445 -11.10 44.07 6.77
CA THR A 445 -11.18 43.76 8.21
C THR A 445 -12.07 42.56 8.49
N LYS A 446 -13.24 42.47 7.84
CA LYS A 446 -14.17 41.33 7.98
C LYS A 446 -13.51 40.04 7.49
N VAL A 447 -12.86 40.06 6.35
CA VAL A 447 -12.15 38.92 5.78
C VAL A 447 -10.99 38.47 6.69
N ALA A 448 -10.13 39.40 7.09
CA ALA A 448 -8.97 39.10 7.94
C ALA A 448 -9.38 38.52 9.31
N ARG A 449 -10.52 38.93 9.87
CA ARG A 449 -11.04 38.38 11.12
C ARG A 449 -11.52 36.93 10.97
N ALA A 450 -12.21 36.60 9.88
CA ALA A 450 -12.67 35.23 9.63
C ALA A 450 -11.50 34.28 9.36
N ILE A 451 -10.52 34.71 8.55
CA ILE A 451 -9.30 33.93 8.29
C ILE A 451 -8.55 33.65 9.58
N ARG A 452 -8.32 34.67 10.44
CA ARG A 452 -7.69 34.48 11.76
C ARG A 452 -8.43 33.47 12.63
N ARG A 453 -9.75 33.56 12.70
CA ARG A 453 -10.58 32.65 13.53
C ARG A 453 -10.49 31.21 13.06
N SER A 454 -10.47 30.99 11.74
CA SER A 454 -10.27 29.66 11.19
C SER A 454 -8.85 29.16 11.47
N ARG A 455 -7.84 29.98 11.19
CA ARG A 455 -6.43 29.60 11.39
C ARG A 455 -6.06 29.36 12.84
N SER A 456 -6.70 30.02 13.80
CA SER A 456 -6.51 29.79 15.24
C SER A 456 -7.10 28.46 15.76
N GLY A 457 -7.71 27.64 14.89
CA GLY A 457 -8.25 26.33 15.27
C GLY A 457 -9.60 26.38 15.99
N VAL A 458 -10.26 27.55 16.02
CA VAL A 458 -11.56 27.74 16.68
C VAL A 458 -12.74 27.44 15.73
N ALA A 459 -12.50 27.38 14.42
CA ALA A 459 -13.53 27.08 13.43
C ALA A 459 -13.74 25.58 13.21
N SER A 460 -14.96 25.20 12.83
CA SER A 460 -15.32 23.83 12.45
C SER A 460 -14.63 23.42 11.14
N SER A 461 -14.13 22.18 11.07
CA SER A 461 -13.60 21.56 9.85
C SER A 461 -14.66 21.27 8.79
N ARG A 462 -15.94 21.25 9.16
CA ARG A 462 -17.07 20.98 8.26
C ARG A 462 -17.60 22.23 7.53
N ARG A 463 -16.92 23.38 7.64
CA ARG A 463 -17.36 24.64 7.04
C ARG A 463 -16.19 25.37 6.37
N PRO A 464 -16.45 26.19 5.34
CA PRO A 464 -15.44 27.05 4.75
C PRO A 464 -14.81 28.00 5.80
N ILE A 465 -13.55 28.38 5.56
CA ILE A 465 -12.78 29.34 6.37
C ILE A 465 -13.56 30.64 6.61
N GLY A 466 -14.23 31.11 5.57
CA GLY A 466 -15.17 32.21 5.61
C GLY A 466 -16.04 32.20 4.36
N SER A 467 -17.32 32.53 4.53
CA SER A 467 -18.24 32.79 3.43
C SER A 467 -18.59 34.27 3.45
N PHE A 468 -18.50 34.93 2.29
CA PHE A 468 -18.67 36.36 2.16
C PHE A 468 -19.52 36.69 0.95
N VAL A 469 -20.33 37.75 1.07
CA VAL A 469 -21.01 38.39 -0.04
C VAL A 469 -20.44 39.80 -0.17
N PHE A 470 -19.83 40.11 -1.31
CA PHE A 470 -19.28 41.44 -1.58
C PHE A 470 -20.29 42.27 -2.39
N MET A 471 -20.74 43.38 -1.81
CA MET A 471 -21.71 44.29 -2.43
C MET A 471 -21.02 45.56 -2.95
N GLY A 472 -21.52 46.11 -4.06
CA GLY A 472 -21.02 47.35 -4.67
C GLY A 472 -21.08 47.32 -6.20
N PRO A 473 -20.90 48.46 -6.90
CA PRO A 473 -20.88 48.50 -8.36
C PRO A 473 -19.68 47.74 -8.95
N THR A 474 -19.69 47.51 -10.27
CA THR A 474 -18.56 46.92 -10.98
C THR A 474 -17.32 47.82 -10.85
N GLY A 475 -16.13 47.22 -10.81
CA GLY A 475 -14.86 47.96 -10.74
C GLY A 475 -14.41 48.41 -9.34
N VAL A 476 -15.22 48.28 -8.28
CA VAL A 476 -14.83 48.71 -6.91
C VAL A 476 -13.81 47.82 -6.19
N GLY A 477 -13.36 46.74 -6.84
CA GLY A 477 -12.32 45.84 -6.31
C GLY A 477 -12.82 44.54 -5.66
N LYS A 478 -14.09 44.14 -5.87
CA LYS A 478 -14.67 42.88 -5.34
C LYS A 478 -13.83 41.65 -5.76
N THR A 479 -13.67 41.47 -7.07
CA THR A 479 -12.84 40.40 -7.66
C THR A 479 -11.36 40.55 -7.31
N GLN A 480 -10.88 41.79 -7.18
CA GLN A 480 -9.48 42.07 -6.86
C GLN A 480 -9.12 41.60 -5.46
N LEU A 481 -10.01 41.78 -4.47
CA LEU A 481 -9.79 41.27 -3.12
C LEU A 481 -9.67 39.74 -3.11
N ALA A 482 -10.50 39.03 -3.88
CA ALA A 482 -10.40 37.57 -4.01
C ALA A 482 -9.05 37.11 -4.61
N LYS A 483 -8.59 37.79 -5.67
CA LYS A 483 -7.26 37.54 -6.29
C LYS A 483 -6.11 37.77 -5.31
N VAL A 484 -6.14 38.91 -4.60
CA VAL A 484 -5.13 39.25 -3.59
C VAL A 484 -5.15 38.24 -2.44
N LEU A 485 -6.33 37.77 -2.01
CA LEU A 485 -6.42 36.73 -0.99
C LEU A 485 -5.77 35.43 -1.44
N ALA A 486 -6.08 34.96 -2.65
CA ALA A 486 -5.47 33.75 -3.20
C ALA A 486 -3.93 33.84 -3.20
N ARG A 487 -3.39 34.95 -3.72
CA ARG A 487 -1.94 35.15 -3.77
C ARG A 487 -1.29 35.31 -2.40
N GLU A 488 -1.80 36.22 -1.57
CA GLU A 488 -1.13 36.65 -0.34
C GLU A 488 -1.42 35.73 0.86
N VAL A 489 -2.57 35.05 0.88
CA VAL A 489 -2.96 34.15 1.98
C VAL A 489 -2.83 32.69 1.60
N PHE A 490 -3.19 32.33 0.37
CA PHE A 490 -3.13 30.93 -0.11
C PHE A 490 -1.83 30.65 -0.89
N GLY A 491 -1.01 31.66 -1.14
CA GLY A 491 0.35 31.54 -1.65
C GLY A 491 0.47 31.41 -3.17
N SER A 492 -0.64 31.36 -3.91
CA SER A 492 -0.66 31.28 -5.37
C SER A 492 -1.89 31.95 -5.95
N GLU A 493 -1.77 32.61 -7.11
CA GLU A 493 -2.93 33.11 -7.86
C GLU A 493 -3.78 31.95 -8.42
N GLU A 494 -3.19 30.78 -8.64
CA GLU A 494 -3.89 29.56 -9.08
C GLU A 494 -4.83 28.98 -8.02
N ALA A 495 -4.66 29.39 -6.76
CA ALA A 495 -5.59 29.04 -5.69
C ALA A 495 -6.96 29.74 -5.83
N LEU A 496 -7.15 30.64 -6.81
CA LEU A 496 -8.44 31.24 -7.09
C LEU A 496 -9.26 30.37 -8.06
N ILE A 497 -10.28 29.71 -7.53
CA ILE A 497 -11.31 29.04 -8.32
C ILE A 497 -12.37 30.09 -8.68
N LYS A 498 -12.24 30.69 -9.86
CA LYS A 498 -13.26 31.60 -10.40
C LYS A 498 -14.36 30.80 -11.11
N ILE A 499 -15.61 31.02 -10.70
CA ILE A 499 -16.80 30.51 -11.38
C ILE A 499 -17.65 31.71 -11.78
N ASP A 500 -17.87 31.86 -13.08
CA ASP A 500 -18.78 32.87 -13.62
C ASP A 500 -20.22 32.38 -13.47
N MET A 501 -21.04 33.12 -12.72
CA MET A 501 -22.43 32.76 -12.45
C MET A 501 -23.37 33.10 -13.61
N SER A 502 -22.93 33.91 -14.57
CA SER A 502 -23.69 34.19 -15.79
C SER A 502 -23.87 32.92 -16.66
N GLU A 503 -22.96 31.95 -16.57
CA GLU A 503 -23.11 30.64 -17.23
C GLU A 503 -24.26 29.78 -16.62
N PHE A 504 -24.70 30.11 -15.41
CA PHE A 504 -25.67 29.35 -14.62
C PHE A 504 -27.02 30.08 -14.48
N GLY A 505 -27.34 30.99 -15.40
CA GLY A 505 -28.63 31.69 -15.44
C GLY A 505 -29.82 30.79 -15.79
N GLU A 506 -29.56 29.68 -16.49
CA GLU A 506 -30.58 28.70 -16.86
C GLU A 506 -30.61 27.51 -15.89
N LYS A 507 -31.82 27.02 -15.61
CA LYS A 507 -32.05 25.90 -14.68
C LYS A 507 -31.26 24.64 -15.04
N HIS A 508 -31.12 24.31 -16.32
CA HIS A 508 -30.44 23.09 -16.77
C HIS A 508 -28.91 23.15 -16.61
N ASN A 509 -28.32 24.34 -16.51
CA ASN A 509 -26.87 24.48 -16.30
C ASN A 509 -26.46 24.30 -14.83
N THR A 510 -27.40 24.38 -13.88
CA THR A 510 -27.14 24.24 -12.45
C THR A 510 -26.50 22.89 -12.09
N SER A 511 -26.88 21.81 -12.76
CA SER A 511 -26.29 20.47 -12.57
C SER A 511 -24.81 20.43 -12.96
N ARG A 512 -24.36 21.23 -13.93
CA ARG A 512 -22.94 21.28 -14.34
C ARG A 512 -22.03 21.83 -13.24
N LEU A 513 -22.58 22.56 -12.26
CA LEU A 513 -21.80 23.13 -11.16
C LEU A 513 -21.30 22.02 -10.21
N LEU A 514 -22.16 21.09 -9.81
CA LEU A 514 -21.85 20.02 -8.85
C LEU A 514 -21.58 18.65 -9.48
N GLY A 515 -22.12 18.41 -10.68
CA GLY A 515 -22.12 17.12 -11.37
C GLY A 515 -23.54 16.71 -11.74
N ALA A 516 -23.69 15.84 -12.74
CA ALA A 516 -25.01 15.32 -13.07
C ALA A 516 -25.57 14.49 -11.89
N PRO A 517 -26.89 14.43 -11.67
CA PRO A 517 -27.48 13.55 -10.67
C PRO A 517 -27.35 12.06 -11.06
N ALA A 518 -27.47 11.16 -10.07
CA ALA A 518 -27.34 9.72 -10.27
C ALA A 518 -28.29 9.21 -11.35
N GLY A 519 -27.74 8.49 -12.34
CA GLY A 519 -28.49 7.94 -13.48
C GLY A 519 -28.51 8.82 -14.74
N TYR A 520 -27.83 9.97 -14.75
CA TYR A 520 -27.66 10.82 -15.94
C TYR A 520 -26.23 10.71 -16.51
N VAL A 521 -26.07 10.95 -17.81
CA VAL A 521 -24.76 10.98 -18.49
C VAL A 521 -23.87 12.04 -17.83
N GLY A 522 -22.66 11.66 -17.43
CA GLY A 522 -21.73 12.54 -16.69
C GLY A 522 -21.93 12.55 -15.17
N TYR A 523 -22.59 11.54 -14.58
CA TYR A 523 -22.67 11.36 -13.12
C TYR A 523 -21.30 11.07 -12.51
N ASP A 524 -20.47 10.29 -13.20
CA ASP A 524 -19.10 9.96 -12.76
C ASP A 524 -18.11 11.10 -13.05
N ASP A 525 -18.49 12.06 -13.90
CA ASP A 525 -17.72 13.28 -14.17
C ASP A 525 -18.00 14.32 -13.07
N GLY A 526 -16.97 14.73 -12.35
CA GLY A 526 -17.08 15.78 -11.33
C GLY A 526 -17.59 17.10 -11.91
N GLY A 527 -18.42 17.81 -11.15
CA GLY A 527 -18.91 19.14 -11.54
C GLY A 527 -17.81 20.20 -11.62
N LYS A 528 -18.10 21.29 -12.33
CA LYS A 528 -17.16 22.42 -12.55
C LYS A 528 -16.61 23.01 -11.24
N LEU A 529 -17.39 22.97 -10.15
CA LEU A 529 -16.95 23.37 -8.82
C LEU A 529 -16.33 22.20 -8.05
N THR A 530 -17.01 21.06 -7.97
CA THR A 530 -16.61 19.93 -7.11
C THR A 530 -15.29 19.31 -7.54
N ASP A 531 -15.01 19.17 -8.84
CA ASP A 531 -13.73 18.66 -9.35
C ASP A 531 -12.58 19.63 -9.03
N LYS A 532 -12.78 20.94 -9.28
CA LYS A 532 -11.76 21.95 -8.98
C LYS A 532 -11.45 22.05 -7.48
N VAL A 533 -12.47 21.97 -6.63
CA VAL A 533 -12.28 21.98 -5.16
C VAL A 533 -11.63 20.69 -4.67
N ARG A 534 -11.94 19.53 -5.27
CA ARG A 534 -11.22 18.27 -4.94
C ARG A 534 -9.74 18.35 -5.28
N ARG A 535 -9.38 18.92 -6.44
CA ARG A 535 -7.98 19.09 -6.86
C ARG A 535 -7.24 20.17 -6.05
N HIS A 536 -7.94 21.25 -5.69
CA HIS A 536 -7.40 22.35 -4.90
C HIS A 536 -8.32 22.69 -3.71
N PRO A 537 -8.29 21.89 -2.63
CA PRO A 537 -9.18 22.09 -1.47
C PRO A 537 -8.89 23.40 -0.73
N TYR A 538 -7.63 23.83 -0.75
CA TYR A 538 -7.18 25.07 -0.13
C TYR A 538 -7.20 26.22 -1.14
N SER A 539 -8.39 26.68 -1.47
CA SER A 539 -8.62 27.69 -2.53
C SER A 539 -9.58 28.79 -2.09
N VAL A 540 -9.52 29.92 -2.80
CA VAL A 540 -10.53 30.96 -2.77
C VAL A 540 -11.53 30.66 -3.87
N ILE A 541 -12.78 30.36 -3.50
CA ILE A 541 -13.86 30.17 -4.47
C ILE A 541 -14.53 31.53 -4.68
N LEU A 542 -14.49 32.03 -5.92
CA LEU A 542 -15.13 33.27 -6.32
C LEU A 542 -16.31 32.96 -7.25
N PHE A 543 -17.52 33.19 -6.76
CA PHE A 543 -18.73 33.27 -7.56
C PHE A 543 -18.90 34.71 -8.05
N ASP A 544 -18.53 34.96 -9.31
CA ASP A 544 -18.63 36.28 -9.93
C ASP A 544 -20.03 36.50 -10.49
N GLU A 545 -20.58 37.72 -10.35
CA GLU A 545 -21.92 38.09 -10.82
C GLU A 545 -23.06 37.15 -10.32
N ILE A 546 -23.05 36.79 -9.04
CA ILE A 546 -24.02 35.86 -8.45
C ILE A 546 -25.49 36.25 -8.67
N GLU A 547 -25.77 37.54 -8.85
CA GLU A 547 -27.10 38.06 -9.21
C GLU A 547 -27.62 37.59 -10.58
N LYS A 548 -26.75 37.06 -11.45
CA LYS A 548 -27.09 36.51 -12.77
C LYS A 548 -27.43 35.02 -12.72
N ALA A 549 -27.16 34.34 -11.60
CA ALA A 549 -27.45 32.92 -11.42
C ALA A 549 -28.95 32.64 -11.32
N HIS A 550 -29.36 31.44 -11.75
CA HIS A 550 -30.69 30.93 -11.44
C HIS A 550 -30.86 30.76 -9.91
N PRO A 551 -32.06 31.03 -9.33
CA PRO A 551 -32.32 30.87 -7.89
C PRO A 551 -31.95 29.50 -7.32
N ASP A 552 -32.11 28.42 -8.10
CA ASP A 552 -31.75 27.06 -7.67
C ASP A 552 -30.25 26.91 -7.35
N VAL A 553 -29.36 27.72 -7.95
CA VAL A 553 -27.93 27.73 -7.61
C VAL A 553 -27.70 28.14 -6.16
N PHE A 554 -28.48 29.08 -5.63
CA PHE A 554 -28.35 29.54 -4.25
C PHE A 554 -28.75 28.48 -3.23
N ASN A 555 -29.65 27.55 -3.59
CA ASN A 555 -30.02 26.44 -2.71
C ASN A 555 -28.93 25.34 -2.68
N LEU A 556 -28.10 25.27 -3.72
CA LEU A 556 -27.00 24.32 -3.85
C LEU A 556 -25.72 24.78 -3.14
N LEU A 557 -25.48 26.11 -3.09
CA LEU A 557 -24.36 26.75 -2.40
C LEU A 557 -24.61 26.91 -0.91
#